data_AF-A0A1D8A2Q6-F1
#
_entry.id   AF-A0A1D8A2Q6-F1
#
_cell.length_a   1.000
_cell.length_b   1.000
_cell.length_c   1.000
_cell.angle_alpha   90.00
_cell.angle_beta   90.00
_cell.angle_gamma   90.00
#
_symmetry.space_group_name_H-M   'P 1'
#
loop_
_entity.id
_entity.type
_entity.pdbx_description
1 polymer ?
#
loop_
_entity_poly.entity_id
_entity_poly.type
_entity_poly.pdbx_seq_one_letter_code
_entity_poly.pdbx_strand_id
1 'polypeptide(L)'
;MEHFSLSDWLTSLGYGLLAGIAGGLGYVMRENDKGNPLNAWRALTEIASSGLVGFLVMLLCQAMKIDPLWTGFIVGIFGWLGANVSIRLLERIVYERLGIKLRANTDKRVEAAKAQEEERP
;
A
#
# COMPACT_ATOMS: atom_id res chain seq x y z
N MET A 1 -20.30 15.35 -10.59
CA MET A 1 -19.69 15.03 -9.28
C MET A 1 -20.72 14.17 -8.56
N GLU A 2 -20.61 12.86 -8.68
CA GLU A 2 -21.50 11.94 -7.96
C GLU A 2 -21.30 12.21 -6.45
N HIS A 3 -22.37 12.57 -5.76
CA HIS A 3 -22.32 12.78 -4.32
C HIS A 3 -22.08 11.42 -3.67
N PHE A 4 -20.95 11.24 -2.97
CA PHE A 4 -20.74 10.07 -2.11
C PHE A 4 -21.93 9.94 -1.16
N SER A 5 -22.70 8.87 -1.27
CA SER A 5 -23.83 8.62 -0.38
C SER A 5 -23.34 8.20 1.00
N LEU A 6 -24.20 8.34 2.02
CA LEU A 6 -23.92 7.82 3.37
C LEU A 6 -23.61 6.31 3.35
N SER A 7 -24.28 5.55 2.48
CA SER A 7 -24.00 4.13 2.30
C SER A 7 -22.60 3.89 1.73
N ASP A 8 -22.14 4.70 0.77
CA ASP A 8 -20.80 4.53 0.18
C ASP A 8 -19.70 4.82 1.21
N TRP A 9 -19.91 5.84 2.05
CA TRP A 9 -19.02 6.12 3.17
C TRP A 9 -18.98 4.98 4.19
N LEU A 10 -20.11 4.35 4.48
CA LEU A 10 -20.18 3.23 5.40
C LEU A 10 -19.47 1.98 4.83
N THR A 11 -19.71 1.67 3.55
CA THR A 11 -19.01 0.57 2.86
C THR A 11 -17.51 0.84 2.79
N SER A 12 -17.10 2.08 2.53
CA SER A 12 -15.70 2.49 2.53
C SER A 12 -15.04 2.32 3.90
N LEU A 13 -15.75 2.67 4.97
CA LEU A 13 -15.34 2.39 6.35
C LEU A 13 -15.16 0.89 6.59
N GLY A 14 -16.07 0.06 6.07
CA GLY A 14 -15.96 -1.41 6.13
C GLY A 14 -14.66 -1.94 5.51
N TYR A 15 -14.32 -1.46 4.30
CA TYR A 15 -13.06 -1.82 3.64
C TYR A 15 -11.83 -1.31 4.41
N GLY A 16 -11.88 -0.08 4.93
CA GLY A 16 -10.81 0.47 5.76
C GLY A 16 -10.60 -0.33 7.05
N LEU A 17 -11.68 -0.73 7.73
CA LEU A 17 -11.60 -1.57 8.93
C LEU A 17 -11.03 -2.96 8.60
N LEU A 18 -11.47 -3.57 7.50
CA LEU A 18 -10.95 -4.86 7.05
C LEU A 18 -9.43 -4.80 6.81
N ALA A 19 -8.94 -3.76 6.12
CA ALA A 19 -7.52 -3.57 5.90
C ALA A 19 -6.75 -3.24 7.19
N GLY A 20 -7.35 -2.45 8.08
CA GLY A 20 -6.76 -2.13 9.38
C GLY A 20 -6.57 -3.37 10.25
N ILE A 21 -7.59 -4.23 10.35
CA ILE A 21 -7.51 -5.51 11.07
C ILE A 21 -6.46 -6.42 10.43
N ALA A 22 -6.47 -6.55 9.10
CA ALA A 22 -5.46 -7.34 8.38
C ALA A 22 -4.03 -6.84 8.63
N GLY A 23 -3.82 -5.52 8.64
CA GLY A 23 -2.52 -4.91 8.94
C GLY A 23 -2.08 -5.11 10.38
N GLY A 24 -3.00 -4.98 11.34
CA GLY A 24 -2.72 -5.28 12.75
C GLY A 24 -2.30 -6.73 12.96
N LEU A 25 -3.05 -7.69 12.39
CA LEU A 25 -2.71 -9.11 12.43
C LEU A 25 -1.38 -9.40 11.73
N GLY A 26 -1.17 -8.82 10.55
CA GLY A 26 0.09 -8.93 9.82
C GLY A 26 1.28 -8.42 10.63
N TYR A 27 1.14 -7.30 11.35
CA TYR A 27 2.17 -6.81 12.26
C TYR A 27 2.42 -7.77 13.42
N VAL A 28 1.38 -8.25 14.10
CA VAL A 28 1.53 -9.18 15.22
C VAL A 28 2.27 -10.45 14.77
N MET A 29 1.89 -11.04 13.64
CA MET A 29 2.57 -12.21 13.10
C MET A 29 4.02 -11.91 12.73
N ARG A 30 4.29 -10.80 12.02
CA ARG A 30 5.65 -10.39 11.65
C ARG A 30 6.56 -10.16 12.85
N GLU A 31 6.06 -9.58 13.94
CA GLU A 31 6.85 -9.36 15.15
C GLU A 31 7.04 -10.65 15.95
N ASN A 32 6.01 -11.50 16.02
CA ASN A 32 6.09 -12.82 16.66
C ASN A 32 7.11 -13.73 15.96
N ASP A 33 7.10 -13.77 14.63
CA ASP A 33 8.06 -14.56 13.82
C ASP A 33 9.51 -14.08 14.01
N LYS A 34 9.70 -12.79 14.32
CA LYS A 34 11.01 -12.19 14.63
C LYS A 34 11.42 -12.36 16.10
N GLY A 35 10.54 -12.84 16.97
CA GLY A 35 10.76 -12.92 18.41
C GLY A 35 10.82 -11.55 19.11
N ASN A 36 10.26 -10.50 18.48
CA ASN A 36 10.24 -9.16 19.04
C ASN A 36 9.06 -8.95 20.00
N PRO A 37 9.22 -8.10 21.03
CA PRO A 37 8.10 -7.74 21.88
C PRO A 37 7.05 -6.92 21.11
N LEU A 38 5.77 -7.24 21.34
CA LEU A 38 4.67 -6.50 20.75
C LEU A 38 4.57 -5.10 21.36
N ASN A 39 4.81 -4.08 20.54
CA ASN A 39 4.57 -2.69 20.92
C ASN A 39 3.15 -2.26 20.51
N ALA A 40 2.32 -1.92 21.50
CA ALA A 40 0.93 -1.51 21.28
C ALA A 40 0.79 -0.21 20.47
N TRP A 41 1.70 0.75 20.67
CA TRP A 41 1.70 1.99 19.89
C TRP A 41 1.98 1.72 18.41
N ARG A 42 2.97 0.86 18.13
CA ARG A 42 3.27 0.43 16.76
C ARG A 42 2.11 -0.33 16.14
N ALA A 43 1.44 -1.22 16.89
CA ALA A 43 0.26 -1.93 16.43
C ALA A 43 -0.87 -0.96 16.04
N LEU A 44 -1.15 0.06 16.87
CA LEU A 44 -2.14 1.09 16.57
C LEU A 44 -1.78 1.88 15.31
N THR A 45 -0.52 2.29 15.16
CA THR A 45 -0.08 2.99 13.95
C THR A 45 -0.19 2.11 12.70
N GLU A 46 0.07 0.81 12.81
CA GLU A 46 -0.06 -0.12 11.69
C GLU A 46 -1.54 -0.30 11.31
N ILE A 47 -2.43 -0.49 12.28
CA ILE A 47 -3.88 -0.63 12.05
C ILE A 47 -4.42 0.63 11.36
N ALA A 48 -4.11 1.81 11.89
CA ALA A 48 -4.58 3.07 11.33
C ALA A 48 -4.04 3.32 9.91
N SER A 49 -2.74 3.13 9.71
CA SER A 49 -2.11 3.34 8.40
C SER A 49 -2.54 2.31 7.37
N SER A 50 -2.70 1.03 7.75
CA SER A 50 -3.18 -0.03 6.87
C SER A 50 -4.64 0.18 6.50
N GLY A 51 -5.47 0.68 7.42
CA GLY A 51 -6.85 1.07 7.13
C GLY A 51 -6.95 2.21 6.11
N LEU A 52 -6.10 3.24 6.26
CA LEU A 52 -6.01 4.33 5.28
C LEU A 52 -5.58 3.82 3.90
N VAL A 53 -4.55 2.97 3.85
CA VAL A 53 -4.09 2.37 2.59
C VAL A 53 -5.18 1.50 1.98
N GLY A 54 -5.91 0.71 2.77
CA GLY A 54 -7.04 -0.07 2.30
C GLY A 54 -8.14 0.79 1.67
N PHE A 55 -8.43 1.95 2.26
CA PHE A 55 -9.34 2.93 1.66
C PHE A 55 -8.84 3.44 0.31
N LEU A 56 -7.54 3.77 0.18
CA LEU A 56 -6.96 4.19 -1.11
C LEU A 56 -7.02 3.08 -2.16
N VAL A 57 -6.75 1.83 -1.78
CA VAL A 57 -6.83 0.67 -2.66
C VAL A 57 -8.27 0.44 -3.11
N MET A 58 -9.25 0.59 -2.22
CA MET A 58 -10.66 0.50 -2.56
C MET A 58 -11.06 1.55 -3.60
N LEU A 59 -10.66 2.81 -3.42
CA LEU A 59 -10.89 3.87 -4.41
C LEU A 59 -10.24 3.54 -5.77
N LEU A 60 -9.03 2.98 -5.74
CA LEU A 60 -8.36 2.53 -6.96
C LEU A 60 -9.13 1.40 -7.66
N CYS A 61 -9.59 0.39 -6.91
CA CYS A 61 -10.41 -0.69 -7.44
C CYS A 61 -11.71 -0.18 -8.05
N GLN A 62 -12.38 0.78 -7.40
CA GLN A 62 -13.57 1.45 -7.94
C GLN A 62 -13.26 2.20 -9.24
N ALA A 63 -12.16 2.95 -9.29
CA ALA A 63 -11.73 3.65 -10.51
C ALA A 63 -11.41 2.68 -11.66
N MET A 64 -10.98 1.46 -11.33
CA MET A 64 -10.74 0.37 -12.29
C MET A 64 -11.99 -0.45 -12.61
N LYS A 65 -13.15 -0.12 -12.03
CA LYS A 65 -14.42 -0.87 -12.16
C LYS A 65 -14.28 -2.36 -11.78
N ILE A 66 -13.46 -2.64 -10.75
CA ILE A 66 -13.31 -3.98 -10.20
C ILE A 66 -14.55 -4.33 -9.35
N ASP A 67 -14.96 -5.59 -9.41
CA ASP A 67 -16.10 -6.11 -8.63
C ASP A 67 -15.90 -5.92 -7.10
N PRO A 68 -16.95 -5.63 -6.32
CA PRO A 68 -16.84 -5.41 -4.87
C PRO A 68 -16.26 -6.59 -4.08
N LEU A 69 -16.54 -7.83 -4.50
CA LEU A 69 -16.00 -9.03 -3.84
C LEU A 69 -14.49 -9.11 -4.00
N TRP A 70 -14.02 -8.85 -5.22
CA TRP A 70 -12.59 -8.76 -5.53
C TRP A 70 -11.92 -7.57 -4.85
N THR A 71 -12.61 -6.44 -4.77
CA THR A 71 -12.13 -5.26 -4.05
C THR A 71 -11.82 -5.58 -2.60
N GLY A 72 -12.72 -6.29 -1.91
CA GLY A 72 -12.48 -6.71 -0.51
C GLY A 72 -11.27 -7.61 -0.35
N PHE A 73 -11.09 -8.56 -1.27
CA PHE A 73 -9.92 -9.44 -1.29
C PHE A 73 -8.61 -8.65 -1.48
N ILE A 74 -8.56 -7.75 -2.46
CA ILE A 74 -7.38 -6.93 -2.76
C ILE A 74 -7.06 -6.01 -1.56
N VAL A 75 -8.07 -5.32 -1.03
CA VAL A 75 -7.94 -4.44 0.14
C VAL A 75 -7.40 -5.20 1.35
N GLY A 76 -7.88 -6.42 1.60
CA GLY A 76 -7.40 -7.28 2.67
C GLY A 76 -5.93 -7.66 2.53
N ILE A 77 -5.50 -8.03 1.32
CA ILE A 77 -4.09 -8.34 1.04
C ILE A 77 -3.20 -7.11 1.26
N PHE A 78 -3.59 -5.95 0.74
CA PHE A 78 -2.82 -4.72 0.91
C PHE A 78 -2.75 -4.27 2.37
N GLY A 79 -3.83 -4.50 3.14
CA GLY A 79 -3.82 -4.34 4.59
C GLY A 79 -2.81 -5.28 5.25
N TRP A 80 -2.85 -6.57 4.92
CA TRP A 80 -1.93 -7.58 5.46
C TRP A 80 -0.45 -7.27 5.18
N LEU A 81 -0.12 -6.83 3.96
CA LEU A 81 1.23 -6.42 3.58
C LEU A 81 1.75 -5.24 4.43
N GLY A 82 0.84 -4.46 5.01
CA GLY A 82 1.14 -3.28 5.80
C GLY A 82 1.29 -2.03 4.94
N ALA A 83 1.04 -0.87 5.55
CA ALA A 83 0.98 0.40 4.85
C ALA A 83 2.28 0.75 4.11
N ASN A 84 3.43 0.45 4.71
CA ASN A 84 4.75 0.81 4.17
C ASN A 84 5.08 0.12 2.84
N VAL A 85 4.68 -1.13 2.67
CA VAL A 85 4.90 -1.88 1.42
C VAL A 85 3.88 -1.43 0.38
N SER A 86 2.63 -1.38 0.79
CA SER A 86 1.49 -1.06 -0.06
C SER A 86 1.56 0.35 -0.65
N ILE A 87 1.99 1.37 0.12
CA ILE A 87 2.08 2.75 -0.37
C ILE A 87 3.10 2.89 -1.50
N ARG A 88 4.22 2.15 -1.45
CA ARG A 88 5.25 2.16 -2.51
C ARG A 88 4.73 1.56 -3.81
N LEU A 89 3.81 0.59 -3.73
CA LEU A 89 3.14 0.01 -4.90
C LEU A 89 2.13 1.01 -5.48
N LEU A 90 1.32 1.64 -4.63
CA LEU A 90 0.37 2.67 -5.05
C LEU A 90 1.05 3.89 -5.68
N GLU A 91 2.17 4.34 -5.11
CA GLU A 91 2.99 5.43 -5.67
C GLU A 91 3.34 5.17 -7.13
N ARG A 92 3.79 3.96 -7.49
CA ARG A 92 4.11 3.62 -8.89
C ARG A 92 2.92 3.81 -9.81
N ILE A 93 1.73 3.37 -9.39
CA ILE A 93 0.48 3.50 -10.15
C ILE A 93 0.14 4.98 -10.32
N VAL A 94 0.25 5.78 -9.26
CA VAL A 94 -0.02 7.22 -9.32
C VAL A 94 0.96 7.91 -10.28
N TYR A 95 2.25 7.63 -10.17
CA TYR A 95 3.26 8.22 -11.04
C TYR A 95 3.06 7.87 -12.51
N GLU A 96 2.75 6.61 -12.81
CA GLU A 96 2.40 6.17 -14.17
C GLU A 96 1.16 6.91 -14.70
N ARG A 97 0.12 7.08 -13.87
CA ARG A 97 -1.09 7.81 -14.25
C ARG A 97 -0.86 9.30 -14.44
N LEU A 98 0.08 9.90 -13.71
CA LEU A 98 0.48 11.30 -13.85
C LEU A 98 1.51 11.53 -14.97
N GLY A 99 2.00 10.47 -15.64
CA GLY A 99 3.05 10.57 -16.66
C GLY A 99 4.41 10.99 -16.09
N ILE A 100 4.60 10.88 -14.77
CA ILE A 100 5.86 11.22 -14.10
C ILE A 100 6.78 10.00 -14.21
N LYS A 101 7.89 10.14 -14.94
CA LYS A 101 8.90 9.08 -15.02
C LYS A 101 9.51 8.86 -13.65
N LEU A 102 9.25 7.69 -13.05
CA LEU A 102 9.92 7.23 -11.83
C LEU A 102 11.36 6.80 -12.12
N ARG A 103 12.14 7.65 -12.80
CA ARG A 103 13.54 7.41 -13.15
C ARG A 103 14.32 8.71 -13.13
N ALA A 104 14.65 9.15 -11.93
CA ALA A 104 15.80 10.03 -11.73
C ALA A 104 16.96 9.29 -11.02
N ASN A 105 16.70 8.18 -10.34
CA ASN A 105 17.71 7.50 -9.52
C ASN A 105 18.25 6.21 -10.18
N THR A 106 17.40 5.38 -10.78
CA THR A 106 17.84 4.11 -11.39
C THR A 106 18.69 4.32 -12.64
N ASP A 107 18.30 5.24 -13.52
CA ASP A 107 19.10 5.53 -14.73
C ASP A 107 20.46 6.12 -14.36
N LYS A 108 20.52 7.04 -13.39
CA LYS A 108 21.78 7.57 -12.86
C LYS A 108 22.66 6.49 -12.21
N ARG A 109 22.07 5.51 -11.51
CA ARG A 109 22.81 4.40 -10.90
C ARG A 109 23.32 3.40 -11.95
N VAL A 110 22.54 3.16 -13.01
CA VAL A 110 22.95 2.29 -14.12
C VAL A 110 24.02 2.97 -14.96
N GLU A 111 23.92 4.28 -15.21
CA GLU A 111 24.98 5.06 -15.84
C GLU A 111 26.25 5.12 -14.98
N ALA A 112 26.13 5.36 -13.67
CA ALA A 112 27.28 5.34 -12.76
C ALA A 112 27.93 3.95 -12.67
N ALA A 113 27.14 2.87 -12.65
CA ALA A 113 27.67 1.51 -12.67
C ALA A 113 28.38 1.20 -13.99
N LYS A 114 27.82 1.60 -15.14
CA LYS A 114 28.47 1.43 -16.45
C LYS A 114 29.78 2.20 -16.58
N ALA A 115 29.82 3.45 -16.09
CA ALA A 115 31.04 4.25 -16.07
C ALA A 115 32.16 3.59 -15.23
N GLN A 116 31.80 2.96 -14.10
CA GLN A 116 32.76 2.21 -13.28
C GLN A 116 33.25 0.91 -13.92
N GLU A 117 32.48 0.29 -14.82
CA GLU A 117 32.93 -0.89 -15.57
C GLU A 117 33.85 -0.54 -16.74
N GLU A 118 33.68 0.63 -17.33
CA GLU A 118 34.49 1.14 -18.45
C GLU A 118 35.85 1.70 -17.99
N GLU A 119 35.96 2.15 -16.72
CA GLU A 119 37.21 2.58 -16.07
C GLU A 119 38.02 1.44 -15.41
N ARG A 120 37.53 0.20 -15.47
CA ARG A 120 38.20 -0.97 -14.87
C ARG A 120 39.19 -1.56 -15.90
N PRO A 121 40.53 -1.50 -15.65
CA PRO A 121 41.56 -1.91 -16.60
C PRO A 121 41.60 -3.42 -16.87
#